data_AF-A0A3N4Z5C1-F1
#
_entry.id   AF-A0A3N4Z5C1-F1
#
_cell.length_a   1.000
_cell.length_b   1.000
_cell.length_c   1.000
_cell.angle_alpha   90.00
_cell.angle_beta   90.00
_cell.angle_gamma   90.00
#
_symmetry.space_group_name_H-M   'P 1'
#
loop_
_entity.id
_entity.type
_entity.pdbx_description
1 polymer ?
#
loop_
_entity_poly.entity_id
_entity_poly.type
_entity_poly.pdbx_seq_one_letter_code
_entity_poly.pdbx_strand_id
1 'polypeptide(L)'
;MSPMERSRSTRGNDWLKERLSDPERATEVAKIRAGMAEEDRIYAMNLATVRKAGQLTQEELAKRLGVGQDAVSRTEHREDMLLSTLRNYLHAAGAVDVAITMTVGGRRVELDIDAP
;
A
#
# COMPACT_ATOMS: atom_id res chain seq x y z
N MET A 1 -14.38 -6.86 51.79
CA MET A 1 -13.97 -6.10 50.59
C MET A 1 -12.46 -6.12 50.52
N SER A 2 -11.88 -6.85 49.56
CA SER A 2 -10.44 -6.86 49.28
C SER A 2 -10.22 -6.33 47.86
N PRO A 3 -9.28 -5.40 47.63
CA PRO A 3 -9.00 -4.90 46.29
C PRO A 3 -8.18 -5.94 45.52
N MET A 4 -8.74 -6.50 44.45
CA MET A 4 -8.02 -7.41 43.56
C MET A 4 -7.18 -6.61 42.56
N GLU A 5 -5.92 -6.98 42.49
CA GLU A 5 -4.82 -6.32 41.80
C GLU A 5 -5.09 -6.16 40.29
N ARG A 6 -4.86 -4.94 39.77
CA ARG A 6 -4.78 -4.68 38.33
C ARG A 6 -3.50 -5.33 37.80
N SER A 7 -3.61 -6.46 37.11
CA SER A 7 -2.47 -7.12 36.46
C SER A 7 -2.63 -7.19 34.94
N ARG A 8 -1.72 -6.44 34.29
CA ARG A 8 -1.07 -6.69 32.98
C ARG A 8 -1.92 -6.59 31.71
N SER A 9 -1.95 -5.38 31.17
CA SER A 9 -2.06 -5.12 29.74
C SER A 9 -0.79 -5.62 29.01
N THR A 10 -0.68 -6.94 28.83
CA THR A 10 0.36 -7.57 28.00
C THR A 10 -0.18 -8.87 27.42
N ARG A 11 -1.26 -8.80 26.65
CA ARG A 11 -1.85 -9.98 25.97
C ARG A 11 -2.32 -9.69 24.55
N GLY A 12 -1.90 -8.56 23.98
CA GLY A 12 -2.22 -8.21 22.59
C GLY A 12 -1.22 -8.74 21.56
N ASN A 13 0.07 -8.85 21.91
CA ASN A 13 1.12 -9.25 20.96
C ASN A 13 1.77 -10.60 21.27
N ASP A 14 1.61 -11.12 22.49
CA ASP A 14 2.24 -12.38 22.88
C ASP A 14 1.54 -13.60 22.25
N TRP A 15 0.22 -13.53 22.04
CA TRP A 15 -0.53 -14.58 21.33
C TRP A 15 -0.18 -14.65 19.82
N LEU A 16 0.25 -13.53 19.22
CA LEU A 16 0.75 -13.47 17.85
C LEU A 16 2.12 -14.15 17.73
N LYS A 17 3.01 -13.95 18.72
CA LYS A 17 4.31 -14.62 18.76
C LYS A 17 4.15 -16.14 18.89
N GLU A 18 3.20 -16.61 19.69
CA GLU A 18 2.91 -18.04 19.88
C GLU A 18 2.17 -18.68 18.69
N ARG A 19 1.36 -17.92 17.95
CA ARG A 19 0.80 -18.39 16.66
C ARG A 19 1.81 -18.42 15.53
N LEU A 20 2.83 -17.55 15.57
CA LEU A 20 3.92 -17.49 14.60
C LEU A 20 5.08 -18.44 14.93
N SER A 21 5.07 -19.12 16.08
CA SER A 21 6.05 -20.17 16.39
C SER A 21 5.79 -21.48 15.65
N ASP A 22 4.63 -21.62 15.00
CA ASP A 22 4.36 -22.69 14.04
C ASP A 22 5.06 -22.37 12.71
N PRO A 23 6.02 -23.21 12.26
CA PRO A 23 6.76 -23.00 11.03
C PRO A 23 5.87 -22.87 9.78
N GLU A 24 4.74 -23.58 9.74
CA GLU A 24 3.82 -23.51 8.60
C GLU A 24 3.13 -22.15 8.52
N ARG A 25 2.67 -21.62 9.67
CA ARG A 25 2.03 -20.30 9.74
C ARG A 25 3.00 -19.15 9.55
N ALA A 26 4.23 -19.27 10.07
CA ALA A 26 5.29 -18.30 9.80
C ALA A 26 5.58 -18.21 8.30
N THR A 27 5.59 -19.36 7.61
CA THR A 27 5.78 -19.43 6.17
C THR A 27 4.60 -18.81 5.41
N GLU A 28 3.37 -19.06 5.84
CA GLU A 28 2.16 -18.49 5.23
C GLU A 28 2.10 -16.96 5.39
N VAL A 29 2.40 -16.44 6.59
CA VAL A 29 2.49 -14.99 6.83
C VAL A 29 3.64 -14.36 6.05
N ALA A 30 4.77 -15.05 5.90
CA ALA A 30 5.88 -14.58 5.08
C ALA A 30 5.50 -14.49 3.59
N LYS A 31 4.74 -15.47 3.07
CA LYS A 31 4.21 -15.43 1.69
C LYS A 31 3.23 -14.28 1.49
N ILE A 32 2.31 -14.06 2.44
CA ILE A 32 1.38 -12.93 2.40
C ILE A 32 2.14 -11.60 2.42
N ARG A 33 3.13 -11.44 3.30
CA ARG A 33 3.98 -10.24 3.34
C ARG A 33 4.80 -10.03 2.08
N ALA A 34 5.34 -11.09 1.49
CA ALA A 34 6.07 -11.02 0.24
C ALA A 34 5.15 -10.62 -0.92
N GLY A 35 3.91 -11.14 -0.95
CA GLY A 35 2.89 -10.75 -1.92
C GLY A 35 2.53 -9.27 -1.79
N MET A 36 2.23 -8.80 -0.58
CA MET A 36 1.93 -7.38 -0.31
C MET A 36 3.10 -6.48 -0.74
N ALA A 37 4.34 -6.83 -0.40
CA ALA A 37 5.51 -6.04 -0.77
C ALA A 37 5.77 -5.98 -2.28
N GLU A 38 5.38 -7.02 -3.03
CA GLU A 38 5.48 -7.01 -4.50
C GLU A 38 4.41 -6.11 -5.12
N GLU A 39 3.16 -6.24 -4.66
CA GLU A 39 2.05 -5.39 -5.08
C GLU A 39 2.34 -3.90 -4.83
N ASP A 40 2.85 -3.60 -3.65
CA ASP A 40 3.27 -2.25 -3.25
C ASP A 40 4.35 -1.67 -4.20
N ARG A 41 5.31 -2.48 -4.64
CA ARG A 41 6.33 -2.06 -5.62
C ARG A 41 5.75 -1.74 -6.99
N ILE A 42 4.76 -2.51 -7.44
CA ILE A 42 4.07 -2.26 -8.71
C ILE A 42 3.29 -0.93 -8.62
N TYR A 43 2.62 -0.67 -7.50
CA TYR A 43 1.92 0.60 -7.28
C TYR A 43 2.83 1.82 -7.25
N ALA A 44 4.00 1.71 -6.63
CA ALA A 44 5.05 2.73 -6.66
C ALA A 44 5.45 3.08 -8.11
N MET A 45 5.64 2.06 -8.97
CA MET A 45 5.91 2.25 -10.41
C MET A 45 4.75 2.94 -11.15
N ASN A 46 3.51 2.68 -10.72
CA ASN A 46 2.30 3.22 -11.30
C ASN A 46 2.13 4.74 -11.06
N LEU A 47 2.39 5.26 -9.86
CA LEU A 47 2.33 6.71 -9.60
C LEU A 47 3.39 7.51 -10.39
N ALA A 48 4.60 6.97 -10.49
CA ALA A 48 5.65 7.56 -11.31
C ALA A 48 5.23 7.61 -12.79
N THR A 49 4.48 6.60 -13.26
CA THR A 49 3.94 6.53 -14.62
C THR A 49 2.90 7.63 -14.86
N VAL A 50 2.01 7.88 -13.89
CA VAL A 50 1.05 8.99 -13.94
C VAL A 50 1.75 10.35 -14.08
N ARG A 51 2.75 10.61 -13.24
CA ARG A 51 3.53 11.86 -13.30
C ARG A 51 4.21 12.02 -14.66
N LYS A 52 4.86 10.95 -15.16
CA LYS A 52 5.53 10.93 -16.47
C LYS A 52 4.55 11.17 -17.62
N ALA A 53 3.34 10.61 -17.54
CA ALA A 53 2.29 10.85 -18.54
C ALA A 53 1.83 12.30 -18.57
N GLY A 54 1.88 12.99 -17.42
CA GLY A 54 1.71 14.43 -17.32
C GLY A 54 2.90 15.28 -17.74
N GLN A 55 3.99 14.65 -18.20
CA GLN A 55 5.25 15.30 -18.57
C GLN A 55 5.83 16.18 -17.45
N LEU A 56 5.69 15.72 -16.20
CA LEU A 56 6.19 16.43 -15.03
C LEU A 56 7.43 15.76 -14.46
N THR A 57 8.39 16.57 -14.06
CA THR A 57 9.44 16.17 -13.12
C THR A 57 8.85 16.02 -11.71
N GLN A 58 9.55 15.30 -10.82
CA GLN A 58 9.12 15.20 -9.42
C GLN A 58 9.10 16.59 -8.75
N GLU A 59 10.03 17.49 -9.11
CA GLU A 59 10.06 18.87 -8.62
C GLU A 59 8.86 19.69 -9.07
N GLU A 60 8.45 19.57 -10.33
CA GLU A 60 7.26 20.27 -10.84
C GLU A 60 5.97 19.74 -10.20
N LEU A 61 5.87 18.42 -10.02
CA LEU A 61 4.74 17.83 -9.31
C LEU A 61 4.71 18.29 -7.84
N ALA A 62 5.87 18.33 -7.18
CA ALA A 62 6.01 18.80 -5.80
C ALA A 62 5.57 20.26 -5.64
N LYS A 63 6.02 21.13 -6.55
CA LYS A 63 5.59 22.54 -6.61
C LYS A 63 4.07 22.68 -6.74
N ARG A 64 3.43 21.86 -7.59
CA ARG A 64 1.97 21.88 -7.77
C ARG A 64 1.20 21.40 -6.54
N LEU A 65 1.78 20.46 -5.80
CA LEU A 65 1.19 19.89 -4.59
C LEU A 65 1.51 20.71 -3.32
N GLY A 66 2.39 21.72 -3.41
CA GLY A 66 2.82 22.52 -2.26
C GLY A 66 3.68 21.73 -1.26
N VAL A 67 4.39 20.70 -1.74
CA VAL A 67 5.26 19.82 -0.93
C VAL A 67 6.69 19.83 -1.45
N GLY A 68 7.62 19.22 -0.71
CA GLY A 68 8.99 19.00 -1.18
C GLY A 68 9.09 17.88 -2.22
N GLN A 69 10.11 17.94 -3.09
CA GLN A 69 10.37 16.86 -4.07
C GLN A 69 10.67 15.53 -3.38
N ASP A 70 11.29 15.57 -2.20
CA ASP A 70 11.52 14.40 -1.35
C ASP A 70 10.21 13.76 -0.90
N ALA A 71 9.15 14.54 -0.66
CA ALA A 71 7.82 14.02 -0.34
C ALA A 71 7.21 13.31 -1.55
N VAL A 72 7.34 13.87 -2.76
CA VAL A 72 6.89 13.22 -4.00
C VAL A 72 7.66 11.93 -4.27
N SER A 73 9.00 11.98 -4.17
CA SER A 73 9.85 10.79 -4.32
C SER A 73 9.46 9.72 -3.31
N ARG A 74 9.27 10.09 -2.04
CA ARG A 74 8.88 9.18 -0.97
C ARG A 74 7.47 8.64 -1.15
N THR A 75 6.54 9.39 -1.74
CA THR A 75 5.21 8.88 -2.10
C THR A 75 5.27 7.94 -3.29
N GLU A 76 6.10 8.25 -4.30
CA GLU A 76 6.35 7.36 -5.45
C GLU A 76 7.14 6.10 -5.06
N HIS A 77 7.85 6.10 -3.93
CA HIS A 77 8.62 4.96 -3.41
C HIS A 77 8.02 4.37 -2.11
N ARG A 78 6.91 4.90 -1.59
CA ARG A 78 6.29 4.38 -0.37
C ARG A 78 5.49 3.15 -0.74
N GLU A 79 5.87 2.04 -0.12
CA GLU A 79 5.28 0.72 -0.32
C GLU A 79 3.78 0.76 0.01
N ASP A 80 3.37 1.39 1.11
CA ASP A 80 1.98 1.33 1.55
C ASP A 80 1.19 2.60 1.19
N MET A 81 0.45 2.55 0.08
CA MET A 81 -0.54 3.54 -0.32
C MET A 81 -1.94 2.96 -0.18
N LEU A 82 -2.93 3.83 0.10
CA LEU A 82 -4.38 3.54 0.11
C LEU A 82 -4.90 2.71 -1.09
N LEU A 83 -4.13 2.61 -2.18
CA LEU A 83 -4.44 1.83 -3.37
C LEU A 83 -4.49 0.32 -3.12
N SER A 84 -3.57 -0.25 -2.35
CA SER A 84 -3.60 -1.70 -2.02
C SER A 84 -4.83 -2.03 -1.19
N THR A 85 -5.16 -1.17 -0.22
CA THR A 85 -6.38 -1.25 0.59
C THR A 85 -7.64 -1.13 -0.27
N LEU A 86 -7.67 -0.16 -1.21
CA LEU A 86 -8.78 0.03 -2.13
C LEU A 86 -8.94 -1.16 -3.09
N ARG A 87 -7.83 -1.68 -3.63
CA ARG A 87 -7.81 -2.87 -4.49
C ARG A 87 -8.38 -4.08 -3.76
N ASN A 88 -7.88 -4.35 -2.55
CA ASN A 88 -8.38 -5.44 -1.69
C ASN A 88 -9.88 -5.29 -1.38
N TYR A 89 -10.32 -4.08 -1.08
CA TYR A 89 -11.74 -3.79 -0.85
C TYR A 89 -12.58 -4.08 -2.11
N LEU A 90 -12.13 -3.64 -3.28
CA LEU A 90 -12.82 -3.83 -4.55
C LEU A 90 -12.89 -5.31 -4.97
N HIS A 91 -11.79 -6.05 -4.82
CA HIS A 91 -11.77 -7.51 -5.03
C HIS A 91 -12.69 -8.23 -4.05
N ALA A 92 -12.67 -7.86 -2.77
CA ALA A 92 -13.60 -8.41 -1.78
C ALA A 92 -15.07 -8.09 -2.10
N ALA A 93 -15.33 -6.97 -2.76
CA ALA A 93 -16.65 -6.59 -3.28
C ALA A 93 -17.03 -7.27 -4.60
N GLY A 94 -16.15 -8.11 -5.17
CA GLY A 94 -16.38 -8.85 -6.41
C GLY A 94 -16.06 -8.06 -7.70
N ALA A 95 -15.34 -6.95 -7.60
CA ALA A 95 -14.81 -6.27 -8.77
C ALA A 95 -13.69 -7.12 -9.41
N VAL A 96 -13.66 -7.12 -10.74
CA VAL A 96 -12.61 -7.72 -11.56
C VAL A 96 -12.14 -6.66 -12.56
N ASP A 97 -10.90 -6.75 -13.01
CA ASP A 97 -10.28 -5.85 -13.99
C ASP A 97 -10.34 -4.37 -13.57
N VAL A 98 -9.76 -4.06 -12.40
CA VAL A 98 -9.84 -2.71 -11.86
C VAL A 98 -8.77 -1.82 -12.48
N ALA A 99 -9.19 -0.66 -13.00
CA ALA A 99 -8.29 0.35 -13.53
C ALA A 99 -8.67 1.76 -13.06
N ILE A 100 -7.65 2.59 -12.81
CA ILE A 100 -7.82 4.03 -12.60
C ILE A 100 -7.59 4.72 -13.94
N THR A 101 -8.63 5.34 -14.48
CA THR A 101 -8.46 6.17 -15.67
C THR A 101 -8.36 7.65 -15.33
N MET A 102 -7.40 8.32 -15.96
CA MET A 102 -7.21 9.77 -15.84
C MET A 102 -6.96 10.40 -17.20
N THR A 103 -7.26 11.70 -17.32
CA THR A 103 -6.92 12.49 -18.50
C THR A 103 -5.84 13.49 -18.12
N VAL A 104 -4.68 13.40 -18.76
CA VAL A 104 -3.56 14.31 -18.53
C VAL A 104 -3.12 14.91 -19.86
N GLY A 105 -3.13 16.24 -19.97
CA GLY A 105 -2.78 16.93 -21.22
C GLY A 105 -3.64 16.53 -22.42
N GLY A 106 -4.92 16.19 -22.19
CA GLY A 106 -5.84 15.73 -23.24
C GLY A 106 -5.65 14.26 -23.66
N ARG A 107 -4.70 13.53 -23.06
CA ARG A 107 -4.50 12.10 -23.30
C ARG A 107 -5.15 11.29 -22.19
N ARG A 108 -5.95 10.29 -22.55
CA ARG A 108 -6.45 9.29 -21.61
C ARG A 108 -5.32 8.34 -21.25
N VAL A 109 -5.06 8.18 -19.97
CA VAL A 109 -4.06 7.29 -19.38
C VAL A 109 -4.80 6.31 -18.49
N GLU A 110 -4.58 5.04 -18.73
CA GLU A 110 -5.14 3.96 -17.92
C GLU A 110 -4.04 3.40 -17.03
N LEU A 111 -4.34 3.33 -15.74
CA LEU A 111 -3.49 2.72 -14.75
C LEU A 111 -4.18 1.44 -14.30
N ASP A 112 -3.68 0.32 -14.81
CA ASP A 112 -4.12 -1.00 -14.35
C ASP A 112 -3.62 -1.19 -12.91
N ILE A 113 -4.56 -1.39 -11.98
CA ILE A 113 -4.23 -1.64 -10.57
C ILE A 113 -4.15 -3.13 -10.25
N ASP A 114 -4.38 -4.00 -11.24
CA ASP A 114 -4.22 -5.44 -11.18
C ASP A 114 -2.99 -5.94 -11.97
N ALA A 115 -2.26 -5.05 -12.64
CA ALA A 115 -1.01 -5.37 -13.32
C ALA A 115 0.02 -6.01 -12.36
N PRO A 116 0.81 -7.00 -12.83
CA PRO A 116 1.81 -7.73 -12.05
C PRO A 116 3.14 -6.98 -11.93
#